data_AF-A0A1D6HG77-F1
#
_entry.id   AF-A0A1D6HG77-F1
#
_cell.length_a   1.000
_cell.length_b   1.000
_cell.length_c   1.000
_cell.angle_alpha   90.00
_cell.angle_beta   90.00
_cell.angle_gamma   90.00
#
_symmetry.space_group_name_H-M   'P 1'
#
loop_
_entity.id
_entity.type
_entity.pdbx_description
1 polymer ?
#
loop_
_entity_poly.entity_id
_entity_poly.type
_entity_poly.pdbx_seq_one_letter_code
_entity_poly.pdbx_strand_id
1 'polypeptide(L)'
;MGLAMGRLLGWKKEAQIALLGLGGAGKTAILHKLKLGHAITTGPTIGFNSETLEYNGISFRVWDVGGQGELRPLLRHYLYGVQGVVFVVDSSDREWILRAKDLLNIILDEDQFRNRDLALLVFANKQDRPNVMSAAEIADEFGLPSRLCNRRCSSAISGEGLHEGMAWLCTNIR
;
A
#
# COMPACT_ATOMS: atom_id res chain seq x y z
N MET A 1 19.98 15.11 -17.22
CA MET A 1 21.11 15.41 -16.30
C MET A 1 20.67 15.81 -14.87
N GLY A 2 19.42 15.55 -14.44
CA GLY A 2 18.93 16.00 -13.12
C GLY A 2 18.91 14.96 -12.00
N LEU A 3 18.96 13.66 -12.30
CA LEU A 3 18.81 12.61 -11.28
C LEU A 3 20.10 12.20 -10.57
N ALA A 4 21.27 12.38 -11.19
CA ALA A 4 22.55 11.98 -10.59
C ALA A 4 23.02 12.96 -9.49
N MET A 5 22.62 14.23 -9.55
CA MET A 5 23.08 15.26 -8.62
C MET A 5 22.36 15.21 -7.25
N GLY A 6 21.11 14.74 -7.20
CA GLY A 6 20.33 14.67 -5.96
C GLY A 6 20.89 13.69 -4.92
N ARG A 7 21.54 12.61 -5.38
CA ARG A 7 22.22 11.65 -4.50
C ARG A 7 23.52 12.17 -3.89
N LEU A 8 24.19 13.11 -4.56
CA LEU A 8 25.46 13.70 -4.13
C LEU A 8 25.29 14.82 -3.09
N LEU A 9 24.10 15.41 -2.99
CA LEU A 9 23.83 16.54 -2.09
C LEU A 9 23.20 16.15 -0.75
N GLY A 10 22.92 14.87 -0.49
CA GLY A 10 22.41 14.41 0.81
C GLY A 10 20.96 14.81 1.13
N TRP A 11 20.21 15.30 0.15
CA TRP A 11 18.79 15.65 0.34
C TRP A 11 17.97 14.36 0.29
N LYS A 12 17.68 13.78 1.46
CA LYS A 12 16.66 12.72 1.58
C LYS A 12 15.32 13.33 1.16
N LYS A 13 14.70 12.76 0.13
CA LYS A 13 13.35 13.16 -0.28
C LYS A 13 12.37 12.61 0.76
N GLU A 14 12.03 13.44 1.75
CA GLU A 14 10.98 13.11 2.71
C GLU A 14 9.65 13.02 1.98
N ALA A 15 9.10 11.81 1.89
CA ALA A 15 7.79 11.56 1.32
C ALA A 15 6.91 10.83 2.33
N GLN A 16 5.63 11.16 2.35
CA GLN A 16 4.60 10.49 3.15
C GLN A 16 3.81 9.55 2.24
N ILE A 17 3.68 8.29 2.65
CA ILE A 17 2.93 7.26 1.91
C ILE A 17 1.82 6.71 2.78
N ALA A 18 0.61 6.59 2.23
CA ALA A 18 -0.48 5.90 2.92
C ALA A 18 -0.46 4.38 2.61
N LEU A 19 -0.52 3.53 3.64
CA LEU A 19 -0.72 2.08 3.49
C LEU A 19 -2.18 1.74 3.81
N LEU A 20 -2.96 1.36 2.79
CA LEU A 20 -4.42 1.17 2.84
C LEU A 20 -4.82 -0.26 2.41
N GLY A 21 -6.05 -0.68 2.72
CA GLY A 21 -6.59 -2.01 2.38
C GLY A 21 -7.52 -2.57 3.45
N LEU A 22 -8.26 -3.63 3.13
CA LEU A 22 -9.22 -4.24 4.06
C LEU A 22 -8.55 -4.76 5.35
N GLY A 23 -9.36 -4.93 6.40
CA GLY A 23 -8.95 -5.61 7.63
C GLY A 23 -8.43 -7.01 7.31
N GLY A 24 -7.33 -7.43 7.94
CA GLY A 24 -6.73 -8.73 7.68
C GLY A 24 -5.91 -8.85 6.40
N ALA A 25 -5.85 -7.84 5.52
CA ALA A 25 -5.08 -7.90 4.27
C ALA A 25 -3.55 -8.05 4.46
N GLY A 26 -3.04 -7.77 5.67
CA GLY A 26 -1.62 -7.94 6.03
C GLY A 26 -0.78 -6.67 5.96
N LYS A 27 -1.41 -5.48 6.01
CA LYS A 27 -0.74 -4.16 6.03
C LYS A 27 0.34 -4.07 7.13
N THR A 28 -0.05 -4.37 8.37
CA THR A 28 0.85 -4.34 9.55
C THR A 28 1.97 -5.36 9.43
N ALA A 29 1.67 -6.57 8.94
CA ALA A 29 2.68 -7.58 8.69
C ALA A 29 3.72 -7.15 7.63
N ILE A 30 3.28 -6.51 6.54
CA ILE A 30 4.18 -5.92 5.53
C ILE A 30 5.06 -4.85 6.18
N LEU A 31 4.47 -3.95 6.97
CA LEU A 31 5.22 -2.89 7.65
C LEU A 31 6.30 -3.47 8.57
N HIS A 32 5.94 -4.46 9.40
CA HIS A 32 6.87 -5.12 10.30
C HIS A 32 7.97 -5.86 9.53
N LYS A 33 7.61 -6.55 8.45
CA LYS A 33 8.58 -7.24 7.59
C LYS A 33 9.61 -6.27 7.00
N LEU A 34 9.15 -5.11 6.51
CA LEU A 34 10.02 -4.06 5.99
C LEU A 34 10.88 -3.40 7.07
N LYS A 35 10.36 -3.24 8.30
CA LYS A 35 11.04 -2.58 9.42
C LYS A 35 12.06 -3.46 10.13
N LEU A 36 11.70 -4.72 10.38
CA LEU A 36 12.41 -5.61 11.30
C LEU A 36 13.06 -6.81 10.58
N GLY A 37 12.87 -6.94 9.27
CA GLY A 37 13.35 -8.07 8.46
C GLY A 37 12.56 -9.37 8.63
N HIS A 38 11.63 -9.43 9.59
CA HIS A 38 10.77 -10.57 9.86
C HIS A 38 9.32 -10.14 10.03
N ALA A 39 8.40 -11.02 9.63
CA ALA A 39 6.98 -10.80 9.85
C ALA A 39 6.65 -11.10 11.31
N ILE A 40 5.84 -10.26 11.94
CA ILE A 40 5.22 -10.58 13.23
C ILE A 40 3.78 -11.00 12.92
N THR A 41 3.36 -12.16 13.41
CA THR A 41 1.96 -12.60 13.34
C THR A 41 1.12 -11.66 14.18
N THR A 42 0.41 -10.74 13.54
CA THR A 42 -0.45 -9.76 14.21
C THR A 42 -1.89 -10.29 14.29
N GLY A 43 -2.54 -10.18 15.46
CA GLY A 43 -3.98 -10.38 15.58
C GLY A 43 -4.78 -9.24 14.90
N PRO A 44 -6.13 -9.31 14.89
CA PRO A 44 -6.96 -8.19 14.42
C PRO A 44 -6.64 -6.92 15.23
N THR A 45 -6.34 -5.82 14.53
CA THR A 45 -6.05 -4.55 15.19
C THR A 45 -7.32 -3.98 15.79
N ILE A 46 -7.29 -3.68 17.09
CA ILE A 46 -8.38 -3.00 17.81
C ILE A 46 -8.01 -1.51 17.88
N GLY A 47 -8.82 -0.64 17.28
CA GLY A 47 -8.62 0.82 17.30
C GLY A 47 -7.82 1.39 16.12
N PHE A 48 -7.29 2.60 16.30
CA PHE A 48 -6.49 3.36 15.35
C PHE A 48 -4.99 3.20 15.66
N ASN A 49 -4.23 2.53 14.78
CA ASN A 49 -2.76 2.48 14.88
C ASN A 49 -2.12 3.30 13.75
N SER A 50 -1.31 4.29 14.09
CA SER A 50 -0.49 5.06 13.14
C SER A 50 0.97 4.80 13.47
N GLU A 51 1.54 3.76 12.86
CA GLU A 51 2.98 3.55 12.89
C GLU A 51 3.63 4.27 11.72
N THR A 52 4.62 5.08 12.03
CA THR A 52 5.49 5.73 11.05
C THR A 52 6.74 4.89 10.84
N LEU A 53 6.94 4.36 9.63
CA LEU A 53 8.18 3.66 9.25
C LEU A 53 8.99 4.54 8.31
N GLU A 54 10.31 4.62 8.53
CA GLU A 54 11.23 5.16 7.53
C GLU A 54 11.87 4.04 6.72
N TYR A 55 11.74 4.10 5.39
CA TYR A 55 12.47 3.23 4.46
C TYR A 55 13.06 4.09 3.33
N ASN A 56 14.38 4.08 3.17
CA ASN A 56 15.10 4.87 2.16
C ASN A 56 14.76 6.38 2.15
N GLY A 57 14.48 6.97 3.33
CA GLY A 57 14.10 8.38 3.46
C GLY A 57 12.61 8.66 3.25
N ILE A 58 11.77 7.62 3.09
CA ILE A 58 10.32 7.73 2.94
C ILE A 58 9.65 7.32 4.24
N SER A 59 8.72 8.15 4.69
CA SER A 59 7.89 7.96 5.87
C SER A 59 6.55 7.31 5.49
N PHE A 60 6.30 6.10 5.98
CA PHE A 60 5.04 5.38 5.76
C PHE A 60 4.09 5.69 6.89
N ARG A 61 2.93 6.28 6.57
CA ARG A 61 1.81 6.40 7.49
C ARG A 61 0.88 5.22 7.24
N VAL A 62 0.88 4.27 8.17
CA VAL A 62 -0.03 3.14 8.08
C VAL A 62 -1.43 3.54 8.50
N TRP A 63 -2.41 3.08 7.73
CA TRP A 63 -3.79 3.14 8.15
C TRP A 63 -4.25 1.76 8.56
N ASP A 64 -4.37 1.55 9.87
CA ASP A 64 -5.03 0.40 10.44
C ASP A 64 -6.29 0.88 11.16
N VAL A 65 -7.42 0.84 10.44
CA VAL A 65 -8.74 0.96 11.07
C VAL A 65 -9.29 -0.44 11.16
N GLY A 66 -9.29 -0.98 12.37
CA GLY A 66 -10.04 -2.18 12.71
C GLY A 66 -11.53 -1.91 12.64
N GLY A 67 -12.27 -2.76 11.95
CA GLY A 67 -13.73 -2.78 12.00
C GLY A 67 -14.43 -2.27 10.75
N GLN A 68 -15.55 -2.93 10.42
CA GLN A 68 -16.47 -2.48 9.37
C GLN A 68 -17.18 -1.22 9.85
N GLY A 69 -17.04 -0.10 9.12
CA GLY A 69 -17.99 1.03 9.23
C GLY A 69 -17.41 2.45 9.22
N GLU A 70 -16.19 2.68 9.71
CA GLU A 70 -15.68 4.06 9.97
C GLU A 70 -14.78 4.63 8.85
N LEU A 71 -14.74 3.94 7.70
CA LEU A 71 -13.73 4.11 6.66
C LEU A 71 -13.80 5.44 5.90
N ARG A 72 -15.02 5.93 5.63
CA ARG A 72 -15.25 7.05 4.69
C ARG A 72 -14.92 8.43 5.28
N PRO A 73 -15.32 8.78 6.52
CA PRO A 73 -15.12 10.15 7.02
C PRO A 73 -13.65 10.54 7.20
N LEU A 74 -12.79 9.58 7.54
CA LEU A 74 -11.41 9.87 7.89
C LEU A 74 -10.43 9.78 6.71
N LEU A 75 -10.83 9.19 5.58
CA LEU A 75 -9.95 8.90 4.45
C LEU A 75 -9.22 10.14 3.93
N ARG A 76 -9.92 11.28 3.89
CA ARG A 76 -9.37 12.60 3.51
C ARG A 76 -8.18 13.01 4.36
N HIS A 77 -8.19 12.70 5.65
CA HIS A 77 -7.09 13.03 6.55
C HIS A 77 -5.86 12.16 6.32
N TYR A 78 -6.02 10.92 5.85
CA TYR A 78 -4.90 10.02 5.56
C TYR A 78 -4.28 10.25 4.19
N LEU A 79 -5.06 10.75 3.23
CA LEU A 79 -4.57 11.12 1.91
C LEU A 79 -4.02 12.55 1.87
N TYR A 80 -4.20 13.34 2.93
CA TYR A 80 -3.67 14.70 2.99
C TYR A 80 -2.14 14.67 3.12
N GLY A 81 -1.46 15.30 2.16
CA GLY A 81 0.00 15.47 2.19
C GLY A 81 0.80 14.23 1.81
N VAL A 82 0.16 13.13 1.40
CA VAL A 82 0.87 11.94 0.89
C VAL A 82 1.22 12.11 -0.59
N GLN A 83 2.34 11.51 -1.00
CA GLN A 83 2.84 11.49 -2.38
C GLN A 83 2.54 10.17 -3.10
N GLY A 84 2.09 9.17 -2.35
CA GLY A 84 1.72 7.87 -2.91
C GLY A 84 0.94 7.02 -1.92
N VAL A 85 0.37 5.95 -2.44
CA VAL A 85 -0.44 4.99 -1.71
C VAL A 85 -0.03 3.58 -2.07
N VAL A 86 0.10 2.76 -1.03
CA VAL A 86 0.21 1.31 -1.15
C VAL A 86 -1.14 0.70 -0.74
N PHE A 87 -1.82 0.06 -1.67
CA PHE A 87 -3.05 -0.65 -1.43
C PHE A 87 -2.79 -2.16 -1.31
N VAL A 88 -3.11 -2.75 -0.17
CA VAL A 88 -2.85 -4.17 0.13
C VAL A 88 -4.14 -4.97 0.00
N VAL A 89 -4.09 -6.02 -0.81
CA VAL A 89 -5.19 -6.96 -1.05
C VAL A 89 -4.78 -8.34 -0.52
N ASP A 90 -5.67 -8.99 0.23
CA ASP A 90 -5.52 -10.42 0.52
C ASP A 90 -5.84 -11.20 -0.76
N SER A 91 -4.81 -11.70 -1.44
CA SER A 91 -5.01 -12.46 -2.68
C SER A 91 -5.65 -13.84 -2.47
N SER A 92 -5.66 -14.36 -1.25
CA SER A 92 -6.31 -15.64 -0.92
C SER A 92 -7.81 -15.50 -0.65
N ASP A 93 -8.29 -14.28 -0.39
CA ASP A 93 -9.68 -14.01 -0.04
C ASP A 93 -10.49 -13.57 -1.27
N ARG A 94 -10.87 -14.56 -2.08
CA ARG A 94 -11.69 -14.37 -3.28
C ARG A 94 -13.11 -13.91 -2.97
N GLU A 95 -13.64 -14.19 -1.78
CA GLU A 95 -14.98 -13.77 -1.38
C GLU A 95 -15.04 -12.26 -1.12
N TRP A 96 -13.97 -11.67 -0.57
CA TRP A 96 -13.93 -10.25 -0.20
C TRP A 96 -13.26 -9.35 -1.24
N ILE A 97 -12.89 -9.91 -2.40
CA ILE A 97 -12.21 -9.16 -3.47
C ILE A 97 -13.04 -7.96 -3.96
N LEU A 98 -14.36 -8.12 -4.08
CA LEU A 98 -15.26 -7.04 -4.48
C LEU A 98 -15.33 -5.92 -3.44
N ARG A 99 -15.24 -6.25 -2.15
CA ARG A 99 -15.16 -5.22 -1.09
C ARG A 99 -13.85 -4.45 -1.13
N ALA A 100 -12.76 -5.12 -1.50
CA ALA A 100 -11.46 -4.47 -1.67
C ALA A 100 -11.50 -3.53 -2.89
N LYS A 101 -12.16 -3.94 -3.97
CA LYS A 101 -12.44 -3.08 -5.14
C LYS A 101 -13.24 -1.84 -4.77
N ASP A 102 -14.35 -2.01 -4.03
CA ASP A 102 -15.19 -0.89 -3.60
C ASP A 102 -14.41 0.12 -2.75
N LEU A 103 -13.57 -0.37 -1.83
CA LEU A 103 -12.68 0.49 -1.06
C LEU A 103 -11.68 1.24 -1.96
N LEU A 104 -11.05 0.54 -2.91
CA LEU A 104 -10.11 1.19 -3.82
C LEU A 104 -10.80 2.27 -4.67
N ASN A 105 -12.03 2.03 -5.14
CA ASN A 105 -12.80 3.02 -5.89
C ASN A 105 -13.10 4.26 -5.05
N ILE A 106 -13.49 4.09 -3.78
CA ILE A 106 -13.67 5.21 -2.84
C ILE A 106 -12.38 6.02 -2.71
N ILE A 107 -11.23 5.34 -2.61
CA ILE A 107 -9.91 5.99 -2.53
C ILE A 107 -9.59 6.78 -3.79
N LEU A 108 -9.81 6.18 -4.96
CA LEU A 108 -9.56 6.81 -6.27
C LEU A 108 -10.48 7.99 -6.54
N ASP A 109 -11.68 8.00 -5.94
CA ASP A 109 -12.63 9.11 -6.00
C ASP A 109 -12.27 10.27 -5.06
N GLU A 110 -11.33 10.15 -4.14
CA GLU A 110 -10.94 11.30 -3.31
C GLU A 110 -10.18 12.37 -4.13
N ASP A 111 -10.41 13.64 -3.81
CA ASP A 111 -9.85 14.78 -4.55
C ASP A 111 -8.32 14.75 -4.56
N GLN A 112 -7.70 14.21 -3.52
CA GLN A 112 -6.25 14.06 -3.43
C GLN A 112 -5.72 13.12 -4.52
N PHE A 113 -6.43 12.03 -4.84
CA PHE A 113 -6.04 11.13 -5.93
C PHE A 113 -6.32 11.74 -7.30
N ARG A 114 -7.51 12.32 -7.47
CA ARG A 114 -7.93 12.88 -8.77
C ARG A 114 -7.06 14.06 -9.22
N ASN A 115 -6.56 14.86 -8.26
CA ASN A 115 -5.92 16.13 -8.58
C ASN A 115 -4.40 16.19 -8.32
N ARG A 116 -3.78 15.18 -7.69
CA ARG A 116 -2.36 15.26 -7.27
C ARG A 116 -1.39 14.22 -7.84
N ASP A 117 -1.78 13.48 -8.89
CA ASP A 117 -0.91 12.48 -9.54
C ASP A 117 -0.24 11.53 -8.53
N LEU A 118 -1.02 11.02 -7.56
CA LEU A 118 -0.49 10.11 -6.53
C LEU A 118 -0.03 8.79 -7.16
N ALA A 119 1.16 8.32 -6.79
CA ALA A 119 1.62 7.00 -7.19
C ALA A 119 0.82 5.92 -6.45
N LEU A 120 0.17 5.01 -7.19
CA LEU A 120 -0.54 3.86 -6.62
C LEU A 120 0.25 2.57 -6.84
N LEU A 121 0.60 1.90 -5.74
CA LEU A 121 1.13 0.54 -5.73
C LEU A 121 0.08 -0.40 -5.15
N VAL A 122 -0.25 -1.48 -5.86
CA VAL A 122 -1.14 -2.54 -5.37
C VAL A 122 -0.33 -3.80 -5.06
N PHE A 123 -0.39 -4.24 -3.81
CA PHE A 123 0.15 -5.52 -3.39
C PHE A 123 -0.96 -6.58 -3.37
N ALA A 124 -0.80 -7.59 -4.23
CA ALA A 124 -1.49 -8.86 -4.14
C ALA A 124 -0.77 -9.72 -3.07
N ASN A 125 -1.11 -9.50 -1.80
CA ASN A 125 -0.41 -10.05 -0.66
C ASN A 125 -0.92 -11.45 -0.29
N LYS A 126 -0.13 -12.19 0.49
CA LYS A 126 -0.36 -13.57 0.94
C LYS A 126 -0.24 -14.63 -0.16
N GLN A 127 0.66 -14.39 -1.12
CA GLN A 127 0.96 -15.34 -2.20
C GLN A 127 1.56 -16.68 -1.70
N ASP A 128 1.93 -16.76 -0.42
CA ASP A 128 2.33 -17.98 0.29
C ASP A 128 1.15 -18.94 0.57
N ARG A 129 -0.10 -18.55 0.30
CA ARG A 129 -1.29 -19.37 0.54
C ARG A 129 -1.77 -20.11 -0.72
N PRO A 130 -2.51 -21.22 -0.57
CA PRO A 130 -3.17 -21.86 -1.71
C PRO A 130 -4.32 -21.00 -2.28
N ASN A 131 -4.69 -21.26 -3.54
CA ASN A 131 -5.82 -20.63 -4.24
C ASN A 131 -5.75 -19.08 -4.38
N VAL A 132 -4.55 -18.52 -4.30
CA VAL A 132 -4.32 -17.07 -4.43
C VAL A 132 -4.65 -16.54 -5.82
N MET A 133 -5.04 -15.27 -5.88
CA MET A 133 -5.15 -14.51 -7.11
C MET A 133 -3.80 -13.88 -7.46
N SER A 134 -3.43 -13.91 -8.74
CA SER A 134 -2.27 -13.18 -9.24
C SER A 134 -2.54 -11.66 -9.22
N ALA A 135 -1.47 -10.87 -9.29
CA ALA A 135 -1.58 -9.42 -9.41
C ALA A 135 -2.29 -8.97 -10.70
N ALA A 136 -2.27 -9.81 -11.76
CA ALA A 136 -2.99 -9.55 -13.00
C ALA A 136 -4.50 -9.79 -12.84
N GLU A 137 -4.89 -10.92 -12.26
CA GLU A 137 -6.31 -11.24 -11.99
C GLU A 137 -6.97 -10.17 -11.10
N ILE A 138 -6.27 -9.69 -10.06
CA ILE A 138 -6.78 -8.59 -9.21
C ILE A 138 -6.91 -7.29 -10.02
N ALA A 139 -6.00 -7.03 -10.95
CA ALA A 139 -6.07 -5.85 -11.81
C ALA A 139 -7.32 -5.85 -12.68
N ASP A 140 -7.60 -7.01 -13.29
CA ASP A 140 -8.73 -7.22 -14.18
C ASP A 140 -10.03 -7.11 -13.40
N GLU A 141 -10.10 -7.76 -12.23
CA GLU A 141 -11.26 -7.67 -11.32
C GLU A 141 -11.54 -6.22 -10.90
N PHE A 142 -10.49 -5.45 -10.60
CA PHE A 142 -10.64 -4.07 -10.16
C PHE A 142 -10.84 -3.08 -11.33
N GLY A 143 -10.61 -3.50 -12.57
CA GLY A 143 -10.66 -2.62 -13.74
C GLY A 143 -9.55 -1.56 -13.72
N LEU A 144 -8.38 -1.87 -13.13
CA LEU A 144 -7.29 -0.90 -12.98
C LEU A 144 -6.45 -0.78 -14.25
N PRO A 145 -6.46 0.38 -14.93
CA PRO A 145 -5.64 0.54 -16.13
C PRO A 145 -4.15 0.49 -15.75
N SER A 146 -3.33 -0.14 -16.59
CA SER A 146 -1.89 -0.33 -16.36
C SER A 146 -1.11 0.96 -16.12
N ARG A 147 -1.61 2.10 -16.61
CA ARG A 147 -1.02 3.43 -16.40
C ARG A 147 -1.26 4.03 -15.01
N LEU A 148 -2.27 3.55 -14.29
CA LEU A 148 -2.70 4.15 -13.01
C LEU A 148 -1.90 3.59 -11.83
N CYS A 149 -1.46 2.33 -11.91
CA CYS A 149 -0.80 1.68 -10.78
C CYS A 149 0.24 0.64 -11.21
N ASN A 150 1.22 0.41 -10.33
CA ASN A 150 2.03 -0.80 -10.36
C ASN A 150 1.36 -1.88 -9.52
N ARG A 151 1.49 -3.12 -9.95
CA ARG A 151 0.85 -4.27 -9.32
C ARG A 151 1.91 -5.33 -9.08
N ARG A 152 1.96 -5.86 -7.86
CA ARG A 152 2.97 -6.82 -7.46
C ARG A 152 2.37 -7.91 -6.60
N CYS A 153 2.70 -9.16 -6.94
CA CYS A 153 2.59 -10.27 -6.01
C CYS A 153 3.50 -10.01 -4.81
N SER A 154 3.02 -10.30 -3.61
CA SER A 154 3.83 -10.19 -2.40
C SER A 154 3.47 -11.20 -1.32
N SER A 155 4.42 -11.43 -0.42
CA SER A 155 4.17 -12.13 0.84
C SER A 155 4.80 -11.35 1.98
N ALA A 156 3.96 -10.94 2.92
CA ALA A 156 4.41 -10.35 4.18
C ALA A 156 5.31 -11.30 4.99
N ILE A 157 5.12 -12.63 4.85
CA ILE A 157 5.86 -13.65 5.61
C ILE A 157 7.28 -13.81 5.05
N SER A 158 7.41 -14.14 3.77
CA SER A 158 8.71 -14.36 3.14
C SER A 158 9.44 -13.03 2.88
N GLY A 159 8.70 -11.97 2.56
CA GLY A 159 9.21 -10.67 2.13
C GLY A 159 9.31 -10.52 0.60
N GLU A 160 8.97 -11.58 -0.13
CA GLU A 160 9.00 -11.59 -1.59
C GLU A 160 8.11 -10.48 -2.18
N GLY A 161 8.63 -9.80 -3.20
CA GLY A 161 7.93 -8.75 -3.95
C GLY A 161 7.81 -7.41 -3.23
N LEU A 162 8.06 -7.35 -1.91
CA LEU A 162 7.92 -6.13 -1.12
C LEU A 162 8.97 -5.10 -1.53
N HIS A 163 10.25 -5.47 -1.52
CA HIS A 163 11.34 -4.54 -1.82
C HIS A 163 11.27 -3.99 -3.26
N GLU A 164 10.92 -4.81 -4.23
CA GLU A 164 10.75 -4.40 -5.63
C GLU A 164 9.56 -3.43 -5.79
N GLY A 165 8.44 -3.72 -5.13
CA GLY A 165 7.27 -2.83 -5.11
C GLY A 165 7.62 -1.49 -4.48
N MET A 166 8.29 -1.51 -3.33
CA MET A 166 8.73 -0.30 -2.65
C MET A 166 9.71 0.51 -3.48
N ALA A 167 10.70 -0.13 -4.11
CA ALA A 167 11.67 0.53 -4.98
C ALA A 167 11.00 1.22 -6.18
N TRP A 168 9.99 0.58 -6.77
CA TRP A 168 9.17 1.22 -7.81
C TRP A 168 8.45 2.46 -7.25
N LEU A 169 7.81 2.35 -6.09
CA LEU A 169 7.10 3.48 -5.48
C LEU A 169 8.05 4.65 -5.22
N CYS A 170 9.21 4.41 -4.62
CA CYS A 170 10.24 5.43 -4.36
C CYS A 170 10.64 6.22 -5.62
N THR A 171 10.63 5.56 -6.77
CA THR A 171 11.03 6.16 -8.05
C THR A 171 9.91 6.97 -8.70
N ASN A 172 8.65 6.69 -8.34
CA ASN A 172 7.46 7.25 -9.00
C ASN A 172 6.72 8.29 -8.16
N ILE A 173 7.07 8.46 -6.88
CA ILE A 173 6.55 9.52 -6.02
C ILE A 173 7.19 10.87 -6.35
N ARG A 174 6.36 11.91 -6.51
CA ARG A 174 6.78 13.26 -6.90
C ARG A 174 7.04 14.17 -5.72
#